data_AF-A0AAU3H5Y9-F1
#
_entry.id   AF-A0AAU3H5Y9-F1
#
_cell.length_a   1.000
_cell.length_b   1.000
_cell.length_c   1.000
_cell.angle_alpha   90.00
_cell.angle_beta   90.00
_cell.angle_gamma   90.00
#
_symmetry.space_group_name_H-M   'P 1'
#
loop_
_entity.id
_entity.type
_entity.pdbx_description
1 polymer ?
#
loop_
_entity_poly.entity_id
_entity_poly.type
_entity_poly.pdbx_seq_one_letter_code
_entity_poly.pdbx_strand_id
1 'polypeptide(L)'
;MLMANPATLRNLVKRYETLRSAHARLGTSESRRQLDDVSYTLCVTTGTRTVPDALAAAAAQLRAVPAGGQPAPVPAAVQLTA
;
A
#
# COMPACT_ATOMS: atom_id res chain seq x y z
N MET A 1 -12.27 -13.77 9.96
CA MET A 1 -11.59 -12.50 9.63
C MET A 1 -10.55 -12.81 8.57
N LEU A 2 -10.76 -12.31 7.34
CA LEU A 2 -9.84 -12.55 6.22
C LEU A 2 -8.57 -11.72 6.47
N MET A 3 -7.52 -12.34 6.99
CA MET A 3 -6.22 -11.67 7.11
C MET A 3 -5.73 -11.39 5.69
N ALA A 4 -5.54 -10.12 5.35
CA ALA A 4 -4.95 -9.74 4.08
C ALA A 4 -3.60 -10.44 3.93
N ASN A 5 -3.32 -10.98 2.74
CA ASN A 5 -2.01 -11.56 2.47
C ASN A 5 -0.93 -10.52 2.83
N PRO A 6 0.03 -10.85 3.72
CA PRO A 6 1.05 -9.91 4.18
C PRO A 6 1.85 -9.26 3.05
N ALA A 7 2.07 -9.99 1.94
CA ALA A 7 2.73 -9.44 0.76
C ALA A 7 1.89 -8.35 0.07
N THR A 8 0.58 -8.57 -0.05
CA THR A 8 -0.36 -7.57 -0.58
C THR A 8 -0.42 -6.33 0.31
N LEU A 9 -0.46 -6.52 1.63
CA LEU A 9 -0.47 -5.41 2.58
C LEU A 9 0.82 -4.58 2.52
N ARG A 10 2.00 -5.22 2.44
CA ARG A 10 3.29 -4.51 2.21
C ARG A 10 3.27 -3.69 0.92
N ASN A 11 2.73 -4.26 -0.16
CA ASN A 11 2.63 -3.56 -1.44
C ASN A 11 1.70 -2.34 -1.34
N LEU A 12 0.53 -2.49 -0.70
CA LEU A 12 -0.40 -1.38 -0.49
C LEU A 12 0.22 -0.22 0.30
N VAL A 13 0.93 -0.50 1.40
CA VAL A 13 1.63 0.53 2.17
C VAL A 13 2.69 1.24 1.31
N LYS A 14 3.52 0.49 0.59
CA LYS A 14 4.55 1.07 -0.30
C LYS A 14 3.93 1.95 -1.40
N ARG A 15 2.82 1.50 -1.98
CA ARG A 15 2.09 2.26 -3.02
C ARG A 15 1.51 3.55 -2.45
N TYR A 16 0.91 3.50 -1.26
CA TYR A 16 0.43 4.69 -0.55
C TYR A 16 1.56 5.70 -0.32
N GLU A 17 2.72 5.28 0.20
CA GLU A 17 3.85 6.18 0.45
C GLU A 17 4.40 6.82 -0.83
N THR A 18 4.47 6.04 -1.91
CA THR A 18 4.89 6.51 -3.23
C THR A 18 3.94 7.57 -3.77
N LEU A 19 2.63 7.28 -3.74
CA LEU A 19 1.59 8.21 -4.21
C LEU A 19 1.49 9.46 -3.33
N ARG A 20 1.66 9.33 -2.01
CA ARG A 20 1.71 10.49 -1.10
C ARG A 20 2.86 11.41 -1.46
N SER A 21 4.03 10.84 -1.72
CA SER A 21 5.22 11.60 -2.12
C SER A 21 5.08 12.22 -3.52
N ALA A 22 4.40 11.54 -4.45
CA ALA A 22 4.11 12.06 -5.78
C ALA A 22 3.07 13.18 -5.74
N HIS A 23 1.99 13.02 -4.97
CA HIS A 23 0.98 14.04 -4.77
C HIS A 23 1.56 15.30 -4.14
N ALA A 24 2.44 15.16 -3.13
CA ALA A 24 3.12 16.31 -2.53
C ALA A 24 3.98 17.10 -3.53
N ARG A 25 4.47 16.46 -4.61
CA ARG A 25 5.25 17.12 -5.67
C ARG A 25 4.38 17.69 -6.79
N LEU A 26 3.36 16.94 -7.22
CA LEU A 26 2.56 17.27 -8.40
C LEU A 26 1.34 18.12 -8.06
N GLY A 27 0.71 17.88 -6.90
CA GLY A 27 -0.48 18.62 -6.44
C GLY A 27 -1.72 18.50 -7.35
N THR A 28 -1.71 17.60 -8.34
CA THR A 28 -2.79 17.50 -9.33
C THR A 28 -3.99 16.73 -8.79
N SER A 29 -5.17 16.99 -9.35
CA SER A 29 -6.40 16.23 -9.05
C SER A 29 -6.24 14.73 -9.31
N GLU A 30 -5.53 14.35 -10.36
CA GLU A 30 -5.21 12.94 -10.66
C GLU A 30 -4.36 12.29 -9.57
N SER A 31 -3.29 12.98 -9.11
CA SER A 31 -2.44 12.46 -8.04
C SER A 31 -3.20 12.35 -6.71
N ARG A 32 -4.14 13.27 -6.45
CA ARG A 32 -5.04 13.20 -5.30
C ARG A 32 -5.98 12.00 -5.39
N ARG A 33 -6.62 11.81 -6.55
CA ARG A 33 -7.55 10.69 -6.78
C ARG A 33 -6.85 9.34 -6.60
N GLN A 34 -5.65 9.19 -7.14
CA GLN A 34 -4.86 7.97 -6.95
C GLN A 34 -4.48 7.73 -5.48
N LEU A 35 -4.15 8.80 -4.75
CA LEU A 35 -3.87 8.73 -3.31
C LEU A 35 -5.12 8.36 -2.50
N ASP A 36 -6.29 8.88 -2.86
CA ASP A 36 -7.56 8.56 -2.22
C ASP A 36 -7.97 7.10 -2.49
N ASP A 37 -7.80 6.61 -3.72
CA ASP A 37 -8.12 5.22 -4.09
C ASP A 37 -7.28 4.20 -3.30
N VAL A 38 -5.96 4.44 -3.17
CA VAL A 38 -5.08 3.55 -2.38
C VAL A 38 -5.37 3.68 -0.88
N SER A 39 -5.71 4.88 -0.40
CA SER A 39 -6.09 5.13 0.99
C SER A 39 -7.36 4.36 1.36
N TYR A 40 -8.39 4.43 0.51
CA TYR A 40 -9.63 3.67 0.67
C TYR A 40 -9.35 2.16 0.72
N THR A 41 -8.55 1.65 -0.22
CA THR A 41 -8.17 0.24 -0.26
C THR A 41 -7.44 -0.19 1.01
N LEU A 42 -6.52 0.64 1.51
CA LEU A 42 -5.78 0.36 2.75
C LEU A 42 -6.73 0.31 3.97
N CYS A 43 -7.66 1.26 4.07
CA CYS A 43 -8.67 1.28 5.14
C CYS A 43 -9.54 0.01 5.11
N VAL A 44 -10.08 -0.37 3.95
CA VAL A 44 -10.89 -1.59 3.81
C VAL A 44 -10.08 -2.85 4.11
N THR A 45 -8.86 -2.95 3.59
CA THR A 45 -7.98 -4.11 3.78
C THR A 45 -7.60 -4.32 5.24
N THR A 46 -7.48 -3.23 6.01
CA THR A 46 -7.12 -3.26 7.43
C THR A 46 -8.33 -3.24 8.36
N GLY A 47 -9.54 -3.08 7.83
CA GLY A 47 -10.77 -2.97 8.62
C GLY A 47 -10.88 -1.68 9.43
N THR A 48 -10.26 -0.59 8.96
CA THR A 48 -10.21 0.71 9.64
C THR A 48 -10.96 1.80 8.87
N ARG A 49 -11.16 2.96 9.48
CA ARG A 49 -11.91 4.09 8.89
C ARG A 49 -11.05 5.26 8.47
N THR A 50 -9.82 5.35 8.96
CA THR A 50 -8.91 6.46 8.68
C THR A 50 -7.55 5.94 8.24
N VAL A 51 -6.85 6.72 7.43
CA VAL A 51 -5.52 6.35 6.92
C VAL A 51 -4.48 6.18 8.04
N PRO A 52 -4.41 7.04 9.08
CA PRO A 52 -3.52 6.82 10.21
C PRO A 52 -3.78 5.49 10.92
N ASP A 53 -5.05 5.15 11.18
CA ASP A 53 -5.42 3.87 11.79
C ASP A 53 -5.05 2.69 10.89
N ALA A 54 -5.29 2.83 9.59
CA ALA A 54 -4.95 1.82 8.59
C ALA A 54 -3.45 1.53 8.56
N LEU A 55 -2.61 2.55 8.59
CA LEU A 55 -1.15 2.40 8.63
C LEU A 55 -0.67 1.77 9.94
N ALA A 56 -1.25 2.16 11.08
CA ALA A 56 -0.92 1.57 12.38
C ALA A 56 -1.30 0.08 12.44
N ALA A 57 -2.51 -0.26 11.99
CA ALA A 57 -2.99 -1.63 11.88
C ALA A 57 -2.13 -2.46 10.91
N ALA A 58 -1.78 -1.91 9.75
CA ALA A 58 -0.92 -2.56 8.78
C ALA A 58 0.46 -2.87 9.39
N ALA A 59 1.07 -1.91 10.06
CA ALA A 59 2.36 -2.10 10.71
C ALA A 59 2.30 -3.18 11.81
N ALA A 60 1.22 -3.25 12.59
CA ALA A 60 1.01 -4.29 13.59
C ALA A 60 0.87 -5.68 12.95
N GLN A 61 0.05 -5.82 11.90
CA GLN A 61 -0.15 -7.08 11.19
C GLN A 61 1.16 -7.57 10.52
N LEU A 62 1.93 -6.67 9.93
CA LEU A 62 3.20 -7.00 9.28
C LEU A 62 4.31 -7.42 10.26
N ARG A 63 4.26 -6.94 11.52
CA ARG A 63 5.14 -7.40 12.60
C ARG A 63 4.72 -8.76 13.19
N ALA A 64 3.42 -9.06 13.17
CA ALA A 64 2.88 -10.31 13.71
C ALA A 64 3.18 -11.53 12.81
N VAL A 65 3.55 -11.31 11.54
CA VAL A 65 3.95 -12.38 10.61
C VAL A 65 5.45 -12.66 10.83
N PRO A 66 5.83 -13.81 11.41
CA PRO A 66 7.24 -14.17 11.51
C PRO A 66 7.84 -14.22 10.10
N ALA A 67 9.07 -13.74 9.94
CA ALA A 67 9.78 -13.56 8.67
C ALA A 67 10.17 -14.89 7.96
N GLY A 68 9.36 -15.94 8.09
CA GLY A 68 9.60 -17.29 7.56
C GLY A 68 8.95 -17.58 6.21
N GLY A 69 8.71 -16.57 5.37
CA GLY A 69 8.17 -16.82 4.03
C GLY A 69 7.82 -15.58 3.23
N GLN A 70 8.79 -15.01 2.52
CA GLN A 70 8.50 -14.30 1.29
C GLN A 70 9.49 -14.72 0.19
N PRO A 71 9.02 -15.29 -0.93
CA PRO A 71 9.75 -15.18 -2.18
C PRO A 71 9.78 -13.69 -2.57
N ALA A 72 10.95 -13.24 -3.02
CA ALA A 72 11.24 -11.85 -3.37
C ALA A 72 10.24 -11.31 -4.42
N PRO A 73 9.87 -10.02 -4.37
CA PRO A 73 9.11 -9.39 -5.43
C PRO A 73 9.97 -9.32 -6.70
N VAL A 74 9.56 -10.02 -7.76
CA VAL A 74 10.08 -9.77 -9.11
C VAL A 74 9.74 -8.33 -9.49
N PRO A 75 10.70 -7.52 -9.95
CA PRO A 75 10.41 -6.17 -10.41
C PRO A 75 9.50 -6.29 -11.64
N ALA A 76 8.38 -5.56 -11.61
CA ALA A 76 7.56 -5.33 -12.79
C ALA A 76 8.47 -4.76 -13.88
N ALA A 77 8.78 -5.57 -14.87
CA ALA A 77 9.58 -5.18 -16.01
C ALA A 77 8.91 -3.97 -16.66
N VAL A 78 9.67 -2.89 -16.71
CA VAL A 78 9.44 -1.77 -17.60
C VAL A 78 9.32 -2.35 -19.01
N GLN A 79 8.13 -2.34 -19.60
CA GLN A 79 7.98 -2.55 -21.03
C GLN A 79 8.01 -1.17 -21.65
N LEU A 80 9.22 -0.74 -21.99
CA LEU A 80 9.48 0.34 -22.92
C LEU A 80 9.96 -0.34 -24.20
N THR A 81 9.14 -0.35 -25.24
CA THR A 81 9.59 -0.67 -26.60
C THR A 81 8.72 0.03 -27.64
N ALA A 82 9.41 0.90 -28.39
CA ALA A 82 9.17 1.44 -29.74
C ALA A 82 7.88 2.21 -30.02
#